data_AF-A0A0F7JUB2-F1
#
_entry.id   AF-A0A0F7JUB2-F1
#
_cell.length_a   1.000
_cell.length_b   1.000
_cell.length_c   1.000
_cell.angle_alpha   90.00
_cell.angle_beta   90.00
_cell.angle_gamma   90.00
#
_symmetry.space_group_name_H-M   'P 1'
#
loop_
_entity.id
_entity.type
_entity.pdbx_description
1 polymer ?
#
loop_
_entity_poly.entity_id
_entity_poly.type
_entity_poly.pdbx_seq_one_letter_code
_entity_poly.pdbx_strand_id
1 'polypeptide(L)'
;MGSSMNEVPSPPRKGRPFSDLLVELEDGSAILNPGVHPLPDLLSMPAETVLEAFKKSQQKDFLEIIDRLEDPQNPLNRLLNELREIAEKDADNRFNELALFQSGALKELFITLHNHVMDHPVWRHPFFLRIFAGDFDQPQLTRFAKHYFNQVKNTRQCVALALGRFSGLMPLPYGSINERVSELAQIVLAQLLADEYGVGTHAVEDYPDLHGLLTSTTHIVMYRNLFEGLGVPFEEQDVAMLPGVADNVLTQRLLSDHPSFTLVESLASVGLGMEWGVPEFFSLLLGGMIRWGWKNSVPLTQQQLIVFIAHVQYDVLHAISVMLITSFFNHENDALVQIKQATNTLMSSRYNMMSDVYRHVFEEDCPDINAIGLAPEYHLKDRRIADALIQARREVASDRVIGGEAYRRSESLPFVFS
;
A
#
# COMPACT_ATOMS: atom_id res chain seq x y z
N MET A 1 -29.60 -30.70 -3.73
CA MET A 1 -30.32 -30.04 -4.84
C MET A 1 -30.93 -28.75 -4.32
N GLY A 2 -30.21 -27.65 -4.49
CA GLY A 2 -30.68 -26.29 -4.22
C GLY A 2 -30.01 -25.41 -5.26
N SER A 3 -30.74 -25.11 -6.32
CA SER A 3 -30.24 -24.38 -7.49
C SER A 3 -30.02 -22.92 -7.09
N SER A 4 -28.76 -22.50 -7.02
CA SER A 4 -28.37 -21.10 -7.07
C SER A 4 -28.95 -20.49 -8.35
N MET A 5 -29.92 -19.59 -8.21
CA MET A 5 -30.38 -18.77 -9.33
C MET A 5 -29.23 -17.84 -9.70
N ASN A 6 -28.67 -18.05 -10.89
CA ASN A 6 -27.86 -17.06 -11.55
C ASN A 6 -28.73 -15.80 -11.73
N GLU A 7 -28.47 -14.75 -10.97
CA GLU A 7 -29.02 -13.44 -11.26
C GLU A 7 -28.57 -13.04 -12.67
N VAL A 8 -29.55 -12.93 -13.56
CA VAL A 8 -29.36 -12.34 -14.88
C VAL A 8 -28.95 -10.89 -14.66
N PRO A 9 -27.84 -10.40 -15.27
CA PRO A 9 -27.46 -9.00 -15.16
C PRO A 9 -28.63 -8.14 -15.65
N SER A 10 -29.08 -7.21 -14.81
CA SER A 10 -30.08 -6.23 -15.20
C SER A 10 -29.59 -5.50 -16.47
N PRO A 11 -30.48 -5.21 -17.45
CA PRO A 11 -30.07 -4.46 -18.63
C PRO A 11 -29.41 -3.13 -18.21
N PRO A 12 -28.36 -2.68 -18.92
CA PRO A 12 -27.65 -1.46 -18.56
C PRO A 12 -28.66 -0.30 -18.52
N ARG A 13 -28.74 0.36 -17.37
CA ARG A 13 -29.60 1.54 -17.19
C ARG A 13 -29.16 2.59 -18.22
N LYS A 14 -30.11 3.09 -19.01
CA LYS A 14 -29.83 4.14 -20.00
C LYS A 14 -29.44 5.42 -19.26
N GLY A 15 -28.33 6.03 -19.66
CA GLY A 15 -27.85 7.28 -19.09
C GLY A 15 -27.00 8.07 -20.08
N ARG A 16 -26.71 9.33 -19.75
CA ARG A 16 -25.89 10.23 -20.57
C ARG A 16 -24.42 10.14 -20.12
N PRO A 17 -23.46 9.94 -21.04
CA PRO A 17 -22.04 9.96 -20.65
C PRO A 17 -21.63 11.35 -20.17
N PHE A 18 -20.98 11.43 -19.01
CA PHE A 18 -20.37 12.67 -18.49
C PHE A 18 -18.89 12.74 -18.89
N SER A 19 -18.14 11.68 -18.62
CA SER A 19 -16.77 11.44 -19.09
C SER A 19 -16.54 9.94 -19.30
N ASP A 20 -15.32 9.54 -19.64
CA ASP A 20 -14.96 8.11 -19.66
C ASP A 20 -14.96 7.47 -18.26
N LEU A 21 -15.15 8.24 -17.19
CA LEU A 21 -15.25 7.75 -15.80
C LEU A 21 -16.65 7.29 -15.41
N LEU A 22 -17.72 7.95 -15.88
CA LEU A 22 -19.08 7.72 -15.40
C LEU A 22 -20.18 8.04 -16.41
N VAL A 23 -21.35 7.44 -16.16
CA VAL A 23 -22.61 7.76 -16.81
C VAL A 23 -23.59 8.35 -15.81
N GLU A 24 -24.24 9.44 -16.19
CA GLU A 24 -25.32 10.06 -15.44
C GLU A 24 -26.66 9.39 -15.80
N LEU A 25 -27.38 8.93 -14.79
CA LEU A 25 -28.68 8.27 -14.93
C LEU A 25 -29.82 9.30 -15.01
N GLU A 26 -30.99 8.87 -15.49
CA GLU A 26 -32.17 9.73 -15.66
C GLU A 26 -32.68 10.34 -14.34
N ASP A 27 -32.38 9.72 -13.19
CA ASP A 27 -32.74 10.22 -11.86
C ASP A 27 -31.72 11.22 -11.28
N GLY A 28 -30.69 11.60 -12.06
CA GLY A 28 -29.62 12.49 -11.65
C GLY A 28 -28.54 11.84 -10.78
N SER A 29 -28.58 10.52 -10.58
CA SER A 29 -27.48 9.77 -9.97
C SER A 29 -26.39 9.40 -10.99
N ALA A 30 -25.24 8.92 -10.52
CA ALA A 30 -24.11 8.56 -11.36
C ALA A 30 -23.63 7.14 -11.06
N ILE A 31 -23.28 6.39 -12.11
CA ILE A 31 -22.63 5.07 -12.03
C ILE A 31 -21.28 5.11 -12.72
N LEU A 32 -20.29 4.43 -12.17
CA LEU A 32 -18.97 4.34 -12.77
C LEU A 32 -18.97 3.43 -13.99
N ASN A 33 -18.17 3.77 -14.99
CA ASN A 33 -17.96 2.91 -16.15
C ASN A 33 -17.17 1.65 -15.78
N PRO A 34 -17.35 0.53 -16.52
CA PRO A 34 -16.52 -0.65 -16.37
C PRO A 34 -15.04 -0.31 -16.49
N GLY A 35 -14.19 -0.92 -15.65
CA GLY A 35 -12.76 -0.68 -15.65
C GLY A 35 -12.31 0.59 -14.91
N VAL A 36 -13.22 1.35 -14.29
CA VAL A 36 -12.84 2.47 -13.40
C VAL A 36 -12.68 2.01 -11.96
N HIS A 37 -13.59 1.18 -11.47
CA HIS A 37 -13.61 0.72 -10.08
C HIS A 37 -14.41 -0.59 -9.96
N PRO A 38 -14.05 -1.53 -9.05
CA PRO A 38 -14.78 -2.80 -8.86
C PRO A 38 -16.20 -2.62 -8.30
N LEU A 39 -16.45 -1.52 -7.57
CA LEU A 39 -17.78 -1.12 -7.09
C LEU A 39 -18.37 -0.08 -8.06
N PRO A 40 -19.31 -0.45 -8.96
CA PRO A 40 -19.86 0.47 -9.97
C PRO A 40 -20.73 1.58 -9.36
N ASP A 41 -21.28 1.33 -8.17
CA ASP A 41 -22.13 2.23 -7.39
C ASP A 41 -21.36 3.02 -6.31
N LEU A 42 -20.01 3.02 -6.36
CA LEU A 42 -19.11 3.69 -5.41
C LEU A 42 -19.58 5.09 -5.01
N LEU A 43 -20.02 5.90 -5.99
CA LEU A 43 -20.41 7.29 -5.77
C LEU A 43 -21.70 7.46 -4.94
N SER A 44 -22.45 6.39 -4.72
CA SER A 44 -23.65 6.37 -3.86
C SER A 44 -23.40 5.73 -2.50
N MET A 45 -22.26 5.08 -2.31
CA MET A 45 -21.94 4.34 -1.08
C MET A 45 -21.43 5.29 0.02
N PRO A 46 -21.79 5.04 1.30
CA PRO A 46 -21.10 5.63 2.44
C PRO A 46 -19.64 5.13 2.53
N ALA A 47 -18.73 5.97 3.05
CA ALA A 47 -17.32 5.63 3.16
C ALA A 47 -17.07 4.33 3.95
N GLU A 48 -17.75 4.14 5.08
CA GLU A 48 -17.64 2.92 5.88
C GLU A 48 -18.07 1.66 5.11
N THR A 49 -19.09 1.77 4.26
CA THR A 49 -19.52 0.65 3.41
C THR A 49 -18.47 0.31 2.36
N VAL A 50 -17.77 1.30 1.81
CA VAL A 50 -16.65 1.08 0.88
C VAL A 50 -15.50 0.38 1.59
N LEU A 51 -15.07 0.89 2.74
CA LEU A 51 -13.99 0.28 3.54
C LEU A 51 -14.31 -1.17 3.93
N GLU A 52 -15.52 -1.43 4.40
CA GLU A 52 -15.96 -2.78 4.77
C GLU A 52 -16.07 -3.73 3.56
N ALA A 53 -16.45 -3.21 2.38
CA ALA A 53 -16.50 -3.99 1.15
C ALA A 53 -15.11 -4.46 0.73
N PHE A 54 -14.11 -3.58 0.78
CA PHE A 54 -12.71 -3.94 0.49
C PHE A 54 -12.13 -4.89 1.52
N LYS A 55 -12.34 -4.64 2.82
CA LYS A 55 -11.94 -5.57 3.90
C LYS A 55 -12.43 -6.99 3.61
N LYS A 56 -13.69 -7.14 3.22
CA LYS A 56 -14.29 -8.44 2.87
C LYS A 56 -13.77 -9.02 1.56
N SER A 57 -13.65 -8.19 0.53
CA SER A 57 -13.16 -8.63 -0.79
C SER A 57 -11.74 -9.14 -0.70
N GLN A 58 -10.85 -8.38 -0.06
CA GLN A 58 -9.47 -8.79 0.18
C GLN A 58 -9.45 -10.11 0.94
N GLN A 59 -10.11 -10.22 2.10
CA GLN A 59 -10.16 -11.49 2.84
C GLN A 59 -10.60 -12.67 1.97
N LYS A 60 -11.61 -12.48 1.12
CA LYS A 60 -12.07 -13.52 0.21
C LYS A 60 -10.96 -13.92 -0.77
N ASP A 61 -10.32 -12.96 -1.42
CA ASP A 61 -9.24 -13.21 -2.38
C ASP A 61 -8.05 -13.94 -1.71
N PHE A 62 -7.66 -13.51 -0.50
CA PHE A 62 -6.65 -14.19 0.31
C PHE A 62 -7.03 -15.64 0.61
N LEU A 63 -8.27 -15.88 1.06
CA LEU A 63 -8.73 -17.22 1.38
C LEU A 63 -8.77 -18.13 0.14
N GLU A 64 -9.19 -17.60 -1.02
CA GLU A 64 -9.16 -18.35 -2.28
C GLU A 64 -7.72 -18.76 -2.66
N ILE A 65 -6.72 -17.90 -2.42
CA ILE A 65 -5.31 -18.26 -2.67
C ILE A 65 -4.80 -19.29 -1.67
N ILE A 66 -5.15 -19.19 -0.39
CA ILE A 66 -4.76 -20.18 0.62
C ILE A 66 -5.39 -21.54 0.31
N ASP A 67 -6.67 -21.59 -0.06
CA ASP A 67 -7.34 -22.83 -0.43
C ASP A 67 -6.66 -23.47 -1.67
N ARG A 68 -6.18 -22.64 -2.62
CA ARG A 68 -5.37 -23.12 -3.76
C ARG A 68 -3.99 -23.64 -3.35
N LEU A 69 -3.41 -23.14 -2.26
CA LEU A 69 -2.16 -23.67 -1.71
C LEU A 69 -2.34 -25.05 -1.07
N GLU A 70 -3.57 -25.46 -0.75
CA GLU A 70 -3.86 -26.82 -0.24
C GLU A 70 -4.00 -27.86 -1.36
N ASP A 71 -4.21 -27.44 -2.62
CA ASP A 71 -4.33 -28.33 -3.78
C ASP A 71 -2.96 -28.90 -4.22
N PRO A 72 -2.75 -30.23 -4.18
CA PRO A 72 -1.49 -30.85 -4.62
C PRO A 72 -1.15 -30.65 -6.10
N GLN A 73 -2.13 -30.30 -6.94
CA GLN A 73 -1.88 -29.98 -8.36
C GLN A 73 -1.40 -28.54 -8.57
N ASN A 74 -1.54 -27.68 -7.55
CA ASN A 74 -1.09 -26.30 -7.63
C ASN A 74 0.45 -26.24 -7.77
N PRO A 75 1.00 -25.52 -8.77
CA PRO A 75 2.45 -25.40 -8.95
C PRO A 75 3.20 -24.83 -7.74
N LEU A 76 2.58 -23.87 -7.03
CA LEU A 76 3.16 -23.27 -5.83
C LEU A 76 3.15 -24.24 -4.65
N ASN A 77 2.07 -25.03 -4.46
CA ASN A 77 2.05 -26.10 -3.47
C ASN A 77 3.20 -27.10 -3.73
N ARG A 78 3.38 -27.54 -4.99
CA ARG A 78 4.46 -28.46 -5.36
C ARG A 78 5.83 -27.88 -5.06
N LEU A 79 6.09 -26.63 -5.45
CA LEU A 79 7.34 -25.93 -5.13
C LEU A 79 7.62 -25.91 -3.63
N LEU A 80 6.62 -25.58 -2.80
CA LEU A 80 6.79 -25.50 -1.34
C LEU A 80 7.03 -26.87 -0.71
N ASN A 81 6.36 -27.92 -1.21
CA ASN A 81 6.56 -29.29 -0.74
C ASN A 81 7.92 -29.84 -1.17
N GLU A 82 8.41 -29.53 -2.37
CA GLU A 82 9.78 -29.89 -2.80
C GLU A 82 10.84 -29.27 -1.87
N LEU A 83 10.69 -27.99 -1.51
CA LEU A 83 11.58 -27.33 -0.55
C LEU A 83 11.50 -27.98 0.83
N ARG A 84 10.29 -28.32 1.29
CA ARG A 84 10.07 -29.03 2.56
C ARG A 84 10.75 -30.40 2.57
N GLU A 85 10.60 -31.20 1.52
CA GLU A 85 11.24 -32.52 1.41
C GLU A 85 12.78 -32.44 1.41
N ILE A 86 13.35 -31.35 0.87
CA ILE A 86 14.79 -31.09 0.97
C ILE A 86 15.16 -30.72 2.41
N ALA A 87 14.39 -29.85 3.05
CA ALA A 87 14.61 -29.43 4.43
C ALA A 87 14.55 -30.59 5.43
N GLU A 88 13.58 -31.50 5.29
CA GLU A 88 13.41 -32.67 6.18
C GLU A 88 14.59 -33.65 6.17
N LYS A 89 15.51 -33.55 5.19
CA LYS A 89 16.73 -34.36 5.13
C LYS A 89 17.85 -33.82 6.03
N ASP A 90 17.73 -32.59 6.50
CA ASP A 90 18.68 -31.90 7.36
C ASP A 90 18.04 -31.64 8.73
N ALA A 91 18.55 -32.27 9.78
CA ALA A 91 17.94 -32.25 11.11
C ALA A 91 17.97 -30.87 11.79
N ASP A 92 18.88 -29.99 11.37
CA ASP A 92 19.01 -28.63 11.91
C ASP A 92 18.18 -27.61 11.09
N ASN A 93 17.53 -28.05 10.01
CA ASN A 93 16.72 -27.20 9.14
C ASN A 93 15.32 -26.98 9.72
N ARG A 94 14.93 -25.71 9.84
CA ARG A 94 13.67 -25.30 10.49
C ARG A 94 12.57 -24.90 9.51
N PHE A 95 12.75 -25.14 8.20
CA PHE A 95 11.78 -24.71 7.19
C PHE A 95 10.42 -25.41 7.34
N ASN A 96 10.42 -26.69 7.70
CA ASN A 96 9.21 -27.47 7.95
C ASN A 96 8.43 -27.05 9.23
N GLU A 97 9.04 -26.24 10.10
CA GLU A 97 8.39 -25.70 11.31
C GLU A 97 7.49 -24.50 11.01
N LEU A 98 7.60 -23.90 9.84
CA LEU A 98 6.89 -22.67 9.48
C LEU A 98 5.36 -22.87 9.53
N ALA A 99 4.63 -21.79 9.86
CA ALA A 99 3.16 -21.77 9.89
C ALA A 99 2.52 -22.18 8.55
N LEU A 100 3.26 -22.02 7.44
CA LEU A 100 2.90 -22.50 6.10
C LEU A 100 2.59 -24.01 6.07
N PHE A 101 3.28 -24.82 6.88
CA PHE A 101 3.13 -26.28 6.89
C PHE A 101 2.26 -26.82 8.03
N GLN A 102 1.78 -25.93 8.90
CA GLN A 102 0.89 -26.28 10.01
C GLN A 102 -0.56 -26.02 9.57
N SER A 103 -1.42 -27.03 9.72
CA SER A 103 -2.82 -26.96 9.29
C SER A 103 -3.53 -25.73 9.89
N GLY A 104 -4.04 -24.85 9.03
CA GLY A 104 -4.76 -23.64 9.42
C GLY A 104 -3.91 -22.47 9.93
N ALA A 105 -2.63 -22.67 10.29
CA ALA A 105 -1.83 -21.63 10.92
C ALA A 105 -1.52 -20.46 9.97
N LEU A 106 -1.27 -20.75 8.69
CA LEU A 106 -1.08 -19.71 7.67
C LEU A 106 -2.34 -18.84 7.55
N LYS A 107 -3.51 -19.46 7.45
CA LYS A 107 -4.81 -18.77 7.41
C LYS A 107 -5.06 -17.89 8.63
N GLU A 108 -4.77 -18.41 9.83
CA GLU A 108 -4.89 -17.65 11.07
C GLU A 108 -3.94 -16.44 11.10
N LEU A 109 -2.68 -16.64 10.69
CA LEU A 109 -1.69 -15.58 10.58
C LEU A 109 -2.18 -14.46 9.64
N PHE A 110 -2.65 -14.83 8.45
CA PHE A 110 -3.20 -13.89 7.47
C PHE A 110 -4.39 -13.11 8.02
N ILE A 111 -5.42 -13.77 8.55
CA ILE A 111 -6.62 -13.11 9.08
C ILE A 111 -6.26 -12.17 10.23
N THR A 112 -5.34 -12.60 11.11
CA THR A 112 -4.90 -11.81 12.25
C THR A 112 -4.21 -10.52 11.80
N LEU A 113 -3.28 -10.61 10.86
CA LEU A 113 -2.54 -9.45 10.35
C LEU A 113 -3.41 -8.54 9.47
N HIS A 114 -4.25 -9.14 8.62
CA HIS A 114 -5.23 -8.42 7.83
C HIS A 114 -6.13 -7.57 8.72
N ASN A 115 -6.80 -8.17 9.71
CA ASN A 115 -7.68 -7.42 10.61
C ASN A 115 -6.90 -6.35 11.39
N HIS A 116 -5.69 -6.66 11.84
CA HIS A 116 -4.84 -5.69 12.53
C HIS A 116 -4.58 -4.44 11.69
N VAL A 117 -4.20 -4.60 10.41
CA VAL A 117 -4.02 -3.50 9.46
C VAL A 117 -5.35 -2.78 9.22
N MET A 118 -6.38 -3.56 8.92
CA MET A 118 -7.66 -3.07 8.43
C MET A 118 -8.52 -2.34 9.45
N ASP A 119 -8.35 -2.67 10.72
CA ASP A 119 -9.05 -2.01 11.82
C ASP A 119 -8.29 -0.77 12.30
N HIS A 120 -7.09 -0.49 11.77
CA HIS A 120 -6.31 0.68 12.15
C HIS A 120 -7.06 1.99 11.79
N PRO A 121 -7.10 3.00 12.69
CA PRO A 121 -7.87 4.23 12.48
C PRO A 121 -7.39 5.13 11.32
N VAL A 122 -6.25 4.83 10.71
CA VAL A 122 -5.69 5.63 9.60
C VAL A 122 -6.58 5.60 8.36
N TRP A 123 -7.30 4.51 8.11
CA TRP A 123 -8.23 4.41 6.97
C TRP A 123 -9.48 5.28 7.14
N ARG A 124 -9.73 5.74 8.37
CA ARG A 124 -10.81 6.66 8.75
C ARG A 124 -10.29 8.07 9.03
N HIS A 125 -9.07 8.37 8.61
CA HIS A 125 -8.51 9.71 8.80
C HIS A 125 -9.46 10.78 8.20
N PRO A 126 -9.74 11.90 8.90
CA PRO A 126 -10.69 12.92 8.45
C PRO A 126 -10.47 13.41 7.01
N PHE A 127 -9.22 13.45 6.58
CA PHE A 127 -8.84 13.76 5.20
C PHE A 127 -9.55 12.86 4.16
N PHE A 128 -9.46 11.53 4.30
CA PHE A 128 -10.01 10.61 3.30
C PHE A 128 -11.54 10.68 3.28
N LEU A 129 -12.17 10.83 4.44
CA LEU A 129 -13.62 10.94 4.54
C LEU A 129 -14.14 12.23 3.88
N ARG A 130 -13.45 13.37 4.11
CA ARG A 130 -13.80 14.66 3.49
C ARG A 130 -13.56 14.67 1.99
N ILE A 131 -12.41 14.16 1.53
CA ILE A 131 -12.13 14.01 0.10
C ILE A 131 -13.17 13.11 -0.54
N PHE A 132 -13.47 11.95 0.06
CA PHE A 132 -14.47 11.06 -0.52
C PHE A 132 -15.79 11.80 -0.69
N ALA A 133 -16.29 12.52 0.31
CA ALA A 133 -17.53 13.33 0.21
C ALA A 133 -17.55 14.34 -0.96
N GLY A 134 -16.39 14.65 -1.54
CA GLY A 134 -16.22 15.66 -2.58
C GLY A 134 -16.30 17.07 -2.01
N ASP A 135 -16.01 17.23 -0.72
CA ASP A 135 -16.06 18.51 0.01
C ASP A 135 -14.70 19.20 -0.02
N PHE A 136 -14.32 19.62 -1.23
CA PHE A 136 -13.10 20.37 -1.51
C PHE A 136 -13.21 21.14 -2.84
N ASP A 137 -12.29 22.07 -3.08
CA ASP A 137 -12.16 22.81 -4.33
C ASP A 137 -10.89 22.44 -5.13
N GLN A 138 -10.74 22.99 -6.33
CA GLN A 138 -9.58 22.71 -7.19
C GLN A 138 -8.23 23.12 -6.55
N PRO A 139 -8.09 24.32 -5.93
CA PRO A 139 -6.89 24.66 -5.17
C PRO A 139 -6.52 23.63 -4.09
N GLN A 140 -7.50 23.16 -3.32
CA GLN A 140 -7.30 22.14 -2.29
C GLN A 140 -6.85 20.80 -2.89
N LEU A 141 -7.50 20.33 -3.97
CA LEU A 141 -7.08 19.12 -4.68
C LEU A 141 -5.65 19.26 -5.24
N THR A 142 -5.30 20.44 -5.74
CA THR A 142 -3.97 20.75 -6.25
C THR A 142 -2.90 20.70 -5.16
N ARG A 143 -3.18 21.30 -3.99
CA ARG A 143 -2.29 21.22 -2.81
C ARG A 143 -2.09 19.78 -2.36
N PHE A 144 -3.18 19.00 -2.28
CA PHE A 144 -3.10 17.57 -1.98
C PHE A 144 -2.21 16.84 -2.98
N ALA A 145 -2.47 17.01 -4.27
CA ALA A 145 -1.74 16.30 -5.33
C ALA A 145 -0.22 16.58 -5.25
N LYS A 146 0.17 17.85 -5.09
CA LYS A 146 1.59 18.25 -4.96
C LYS A 146 2.27 17.60 -3.75
N HIS A 147 1.61 17.56 -2.59
CA HIS A 147 2.21 17.00 -1.38
C HIS A 147 2.15 15.48 -1.30
N TYR A 148 1.08 14.85 -1.79
CA TYR A 148 0.98 13.39 -1.83
C TYR A 148 1.92 12.79 -2.87
N PHE A 149 2.23 13.51 -3.95
CA PHE A 149 3.24 13.10 -4.93
C PHE A 149 4.63 12.86 -4.31
N ASN A 150 4.97 13.57 -3.22
CA ASN A 150 6.20 13.30 -2.48
C ASN A 150 6.22 11.90 -1.85
N GLN A 151 5.09 11.35 -1.42
CA GLN A 151 5.02 9.96 -0.99
C GLN A 151 5.25 9.00 -2.16
N VAL A 152 4.52 9.19 -3.27
CA VAL A 152 4.59 8.34 -4.48
C VAL A 152 6.02 8.28 -5.06
N LYS A 153 6.77 9.39 -4.99
CA LYS A 153 8.17 9.42 -5.45
C LYS A 153 9.11 8.52 -4.65
N ASN A 154 8.77 8.19 -3.40
CA ASN A 154 9.67 7.52 -2.46
C ASN A 154 9.32 6.05 -2.18
N THR A 155 8.07 5.62 -2.42
CA THR A 155 7.59 4.24 -2.21
C THR A 155 8.55 3.19 -2.79
N ARG A 156 8.84 3.26 -4.11
CA ARG A 156 9.74 2.30 -4.78
C ARG A 156 11.15 2.20 -4.20
N GLN A 157 11.67 3.29 -3.62
CA GLN A 157 13.01 3.28 -3.03
C GLN A 157 13.02 2.39 -1.79
N CYS A 158 11.93 2.37 -1.03
CA CYS A 158 11.78 1.51 0.14
C CYS A 158 11.69 0.02 -0.27
N VAL A 159 11.04 -0.29 -1.40
CA VAL A 159 11.04 -1.64 -1.98
C VAL A 159 12.45 -2.07 -2.38
N ALA A 160 13.19 -1.21 -3.08
CA ALA A 160 14.57 -1.51 -3.48
C ALA A 160 15.50 -1.73 -2.27
N LEU A 161 15.34 -0.92 -1.22
CA LEU A 161 16.05 -1.07 0.04
C LEU A 161 15.74 -2.41 0.71
N ALA A 162 14.46 -2.74 0.87
CA ALA A 162 14.03 -4.02 1.43
C ALA A 162 14.56 -5.21 0.62
N LEU A 163 14.51 -5.13 -0.72
CA LEU A 163 15.06 -6.15 -1.62
C LEU A 163 16.56 -6.39 -1.36
N GLY A 164 17.32 -5.30 -1.18
CA GLY A 164 18.77 -5.35 -0.91
C GLY A 164 19.15 -6.08 0.39
N ARG A 165 18.20 -6.30 1.30
CA ARG A 165 18.43 -7.06 2.53
C ARG A 165 18.47 -8.57 2.32
N PHE A 166 17.96 -9.06 1.20
CA PHE A 166 17.91 -10.47 0.87
C PHE A 166 19.14 -10.88 0.07
N SER A 167 19.87 -11.91 0.50
CA SER A 167 21.05 -12.46 -0.18
C SER A 167 21.36 -13.90 0.25
N GLY A 168 22.10 -14.63 -0.58
CA GLY A 168 22.54 -16.01 -0.26
C GLY A 168 23.52 -16.12 0.91
N LEU A 169 24.01 -15.00 1.45
CA LEU A 169 24.92 -14.97 2.60
C LEU A 169 24.19 -14.76 3.94
N MET A 170 22.86 -14.66 3.92
CA MET A 170 22.08 -14.42 5.13
C MET A 170 22.09 -15.62 6.08
N PRO A 171 22.15 -15.37 7.40
CA PRO A 171 22.06 -16.43 8.40
C PRO A 171 20.59 -16.86 8.58
N LEU A 172 20.09 -17.70 7.67
CA LEU A 172 18.78 -18.34 7.79
C LEU A 172 18.91 -19.78 8.32
N PRO A 173 17.94 -20.29 9.09
CA PRO A 173 17.99 -21.64 9.65
C PRO A 173 17.45 -22.69 8.65
N TYR A 174 17.66 -22.51 7.35
CA TYR A 174 17.14 -23.39 6.29
C TYR A 174 18.22 -24.11 5.49
N GLY A 175 19.43 -24.24 6.04
CA GLY A 175 20.50 -25.07 5.48
C GLY A 175 20.73 -24.85 3.97
N SER A 176 20.68 -25.93 3.19
CA SER A 176 20.94 -25.89 1.74
C SER A 176 19.88 -25.14 0.91
N ILE A 177 18.71 -24.83 1.47
CA ILE A 177 17.66 -24.08 0.75
C ILE A 177 17.64 -22.59 1.10
N ASN A 178 18.56 -22.11 1.95
CA ASN A 178 18.68 -20.70 2.32
C ASN A 178 18.67 -19.76 1.11
N GLU A 179 19.53 -20.04 0.12
CA GLU A 179 19.64 -19.24 -1.09
C GLU A 179 18.31 -19.19 -1.86
N ARG A 180 17.63 -20.33 -1.98
CA ARG A 180 16.35 -20.42 -2.69
C ARG A 180 15.22 -19.67 -1.96
N VAL A 181 15.16 -19.75 -0.63
CA VAL A 181 14.17 -19.00 0.16
C VAL A 181 14.42 -17.48 0.05
N SER A 182 15.68 -17.05 0.12
CA SER A 182 16.06 -15.67 -0.11
C SER A 182 15.71 -15.21 -1.53
N GLU A 183 15.96 -16.02 -2.55
CA GLU A 183 15.64 -15.74 -3.96
C GLU A 183 14.13 -15.54 -4.15
N LEU A 184 13.28 -16.36 -3.52
CA LEU A 184 11.82 -16.19 -3.60
C LEU A 184 11.36 -14.84 -3.03
N ALA A 185 11.95 -14.37 -1.93
CA ALA A 185 11.68 -13.04 -1.40
C ALA A 185 12.15 -11.95 -2.38
N GLN A 186 13.35 -12.10 -2.97
CA GLN A 186 13.86 -11.17 -3.98
C GLN A 186 12.96 -11.10 -5.21
N ILE A 187 12.44 -12.22 -5.70
CA ILE A 187 11.54 -12.26 -6.87
C ILE A 187 10.26 -11.47 -6.59
N VAL A 188 9.62 -11.69 -5.43
CA VAL A 188 8.39 -10.96 -5.06
C VAL A 188 8.64 -9.46 -4.95
N LEU A 189 9.73 -9.06 -4.29
CA LEU A 189 10.08 -7.64 -4.16
C LEU A 189 10.54 -7.02 -5.49
N ALA A 190 11.19 -7.80 -6.35
CA ALA A 190 11.61 -7.36 -7.68
C ALA A 190 10.41 -7.12 -8.58
N GLN A 191 9.38 -7.97 -8.51
CA GLN A 191 8.12 -7.76 -9.23
C GLN A 191 7.43 -6.48 -8.76
N LEU A 192 7.32 -6.27 -7.44
CA LEU A 192 6.75 -5.04 -6.89
C LEU A 192 7.54 -3.79 -7.35
N LEU A 193 8.87 -3.89 -7.37
CA LEU A 193 9.74 -2.81 -7.87
C LEU A 193 9.57 -2.58 -9.37
N ALA A 194 9.44 -3.65 -10.16
CA ALA A 194 9.21 -3.61 -11.59
C ALA A 194 7.89 -2.88 -11.92
N ASP A 195 6.82 -3.17 -11.19
CA ASP A 195 5.53 -2.52 -11.37
C ASP A 195 5.59 -1.02 -11.05
N GLU A 196 6.28 -0.63 -9.98
CA GLU A 196 6.55 0.78 -9.63
C GLU A 196 7.29 1.56 -10.74
N TYR A 197 8.18 0.87 -11.48
CA TYR A 197 8.91 1.43 -12.62
C TYR A 197 8.22 1.20 -13.98
N GLY A 198 7.08 0.51 -14.01
CA GLY A 198 6.39 0.16 -15.26
C GLY A 198 7.24 -0.70 -16.20
N VAL A 199 8.12 -1.54 -15.65
CA VAL A 199 9.03 -2.42 -16.40
C VAL A 199 8.67 -3.87 -16.10
N GLY A 200 7.67 -4.40 -16.82
CA GLY A 200 7.23 -5.79 -16.65
C GLY A 200 8.27 -6.82 -17.11
N THR A 201 8.00 -8.10 -16.86
CA THR A 201 8.78 -9.20 -17.44
C THR A 201 8.55 -9.23 -18.95
N HIS A 202 9.48 -8.66 -19.71
CA HIS A 202 9.50 -8.78 -21.16
C HIS A 202 10.10 -10.14 -21.55
N ALA A 203 9.54 -10.78 -22.58
CA ALA A 203 10.25 -11.85 -23.27
C ALA A 203 11.59 -11.30 -23.80
N VAL A 204 12.59 -12.16 -24.01
CA VAL A 204 13.92 -11.71 -24.50
C VAL A 204 13.79 -10.98 -25.84
N GLU A 205 12.77 -11.36 -26.61
CA GLU A 205 12.42 -10.80 -27.92
C GLU A 205 11.71 -9.44 -27.83
N ASP A 206 11.20 -9.05 -26.64
CA ASP A 206 10.47 -7.80 -26.36
C ASP A 206 11.29 -6.83 -25.47
N TYR A 207 12.62 -6.98 -25.44
CA TYR A 207 13.47 -6.11 -24.63
C TYR A 207 13.38 -4.65 -25.10
N PRO A 208 13.12 -3.69 -24.20
CA PRO A 208 12.92 -2.30 -24.59
C PRO A 208 14.21 -1.69 -25.16
N ASP A 209 14.08 -0.88 -26.21
CA ASP A 209 15.18 -0.03 -26.65
C ASP A 209 15.43 1.13 -25.65
N LEU A 210 16.50 1.89 -25.86
CA LEU A 210 16.84 2.99 -24.95
C LEU A 210 15.73 4.05 -24.87
N HIS A 211 14.95 4.23 -25.93
CA HIS A 211 13.83 5.17 -25.92
C HIS A 211 12.68 4.64 -25.06
N GLY A 212 12.32 3.37 -25.19
CA GLY A 212 11.30 2.70 -24.38
C GLY A 212 11.68 2.65 -22.90
N LEU A 213 12.95 2.44 -22.58
CA LEU A 213 13.46 2.50 -21.19
C LEU A 213 13.32 3.90 -20.58
N LEU A 214 13.63 4.95 -21.35
CA LEU A 214 13.56 6.33 -20.87
C LEU A 214 12.13 6.91 -20.88
N THR A 215 11.19 6.25 -21.55
CA THR A 215 9.77 6.64 -21.62
C THR A 215 8.82 5.67 -20.91
N SER A 216 9.35 4.79 -20.06
CA SER A 216 8.56 3.80 -19.31
C SER A 216 7.46 4.47 -18.46
N THR A 217 6.28 3.85 -18.44
CA THR A 217 5.11 4.37 -17.71
C THR A 217 5.19 3.98 -16.24
N THR A 218 6.06 4.67 -15.50
CA THR A 218 6.22 4.50 -14.05
C THR A 218 4.99 5.02 -13.28
N HIS A 219 4.86 4.64 -12.01
CA HIS A 219 3.86 5.24 -11.10
C HIS A 219 4.03 6.77 -10.96
N ILE A 220 5.23 7.33 -11.13
CA ILE A 220 5.42 8.80 -11.20
C ILE A 220 4.71 9.36 -12.42
N VAL A 221 4.97 8.77 -13.59
CA VAL A 221 4.42 9.24 -14.86
C VAL A 221 2.90 9.16 -14.82
N MET A 222 2.36 8.04 -14.33
CA MET A 222 0.93 7.87 -14.11
C MET A 222 0.35 8.92 -13.16
N TYR A 223 1.03 9.21 -12.05
CA TYR A 223 0.58 10.25 -11.11
C TYR A 223 0.64 11.66 -11.73
N ARG A 224 1.63 11.94 -12.58
CA ARG A 224 1.73 13.23 -13.26
C ARG A 224 0.57 13.51 -14.22
N ASN A 225 -0.13 12.49 -14.70
CA ASN A 225 -1.35 12.69 -15.48
C ASN A 225 -2.47 13.36 -14.66
N LEU A 226 -2.49 13.22 -13.33
CA LEU A 226 -3.41 13.99 -12.49
C LEU A 226 -3.11 15.49 -12.60
N PHE A 227 -1.83 15.89 -12.62
CA PHE A 227 -1.46 17.29 -12.75
C PHE A 227 -1.88 17.88 -14.09
N GLU A 228 -1.90 17.08 -15.17
CA GLU A 228 -2.48 17.50 -16.45
C GLU A 228 -3.98 17.84 -16.28
N GLY A 229 -4.75 16.97 -15.63
CA GLY A 229 -6.17 17.20 -15.36
C GLY A 229 -6.45 18.40 -14.44
N LEU A 230 -5.48 18.77 -13.59
CA LEU A 230 -5.57 19.93 -12.70
C LEU A 230 -4.97 21.21 -13.29
N GLY A 231 -4.32 21.13 -14.46
CA GLY A 231 -3.65 22.27 -15.10
C GLY A 231 -2.37 22.73 -14.38
N VAL A 232 -1.67 21.83 -13.69
CA VAL A 232 -0.44 22.15 -12.94
C VAL A 232 0.79 21.94 -13.83
N PRO A 233 1.56 23.00 -14.15
CA PRO A 233 2.71 22.89 -15.04
C PRO A 233 3.86 22.11 -14.37
N PHE A 234 4.70 21.47 -15.17
CA PHE A 234 5.71 20.51 -14.70
C PHE A 234 6.66 21.09 -13.64
N GLU A 235 7.12 22.32 -13.85
CA GLU A 235 8.01 23.06 -12.96
C GLU A 235 7.43 23.34 -11.57
N GLU A 236 6.11 23.21 -11.41
CA GLU A 236 5.41 23.42 -10.13
C GLU A 236 4.98 22.13 -9.43
N GLN A 237 5.20 20.96 -10.05
CA GLN A 237 4.73 19.68 -9.52
C GLN A 237 5.60 19.17 -8.36
N ASP A 238 6.87 19.53 -8.36
CA ASP A 238 7.85 19.11 -7.36
C ASP A 238 8.03 20.18 -6.27
N VAL A 239 7.46 19.93 -5.09
CA VAL A 239 7.51 20.83 -3.93
C VAL A 239 8.28 20.23 -2.76
N ALA A 240 8.78 21.08 -1.86
CA ALA A 240 9.34 20.64 -0.58
C ALA A 240 8.29 19.85 0.23
N MET A 241 8.74 18.83 0.96
CA MET A 241 7.86 18.00 1.77
C MET A 241 7.33 18.77 2.98
N LEU A 242 6.10 18.46 3.38
CA LEU A 242 5.64 18.79 4.74
C LEU A 242 6.40 17.93 5.75
N PRO A 243 6.62 18.41 6.98
CA PRO A 243 7.29 17.63 8.05
C PRO A 243 6.74 16.21 8.21
N GLY A 244 5.42 16.04 8.29
CA GLY A 244 4.78 14.73 8.41
C GLY A 244 4.95 13.83 7.18
N VAL A 245 5.03 14.41 5.97
CA VAL A 245 5.35 13.65 4.75
C VAL A 245 6.81 13.18 4.79
N ALA A 246 7.73 14.04 5.23
CA ALA A 246 9.13 13.68 5.39
C ALA A 246 9.31 12.59 6.46
N ASP A 247 8.61 12.69 7.59
CA ASP A 247 8.62 11.67 8.65
C ASP A 247 8.11 10.32 8.14
N ASN A 248 7.02 10.30 7.36
CA ASN A 248 6.50 9.07 6.77
C ASN A 248 7.52 8.41 5.83
N VAL A 249 8.12 9.20 4.94
CA VAL A 249 9.18 8.70 4.03
C VAL A 249 10.38 8.17 4.82
N LEU A 250 10.88 8.90 5.82
CA LEU A 250 12.00 8.45 6.63
C LEU A 250 11.68 7.20 7.43
N THR A 251 10.52 7.15 8.07
CA THR A 251 10.06 5.98 8.85
C THR A 251 10.05 4.73 7.99
N GLN A 252 9.53 4.85 6.77
CA GLN A 252 9.47 3.74 5.83
C GLN A 252 10.86 3.26 5.41
N ARG A 253 11.75 4.18 5.03
CA ARG A 253 13.14 3.85 4.69
C ARG A 253 13.88 3.18 5.85
N LEU A 254 13.68 3.68 7.07
CA LEU A 254 14.31 3.13 8.27
C LEU A 254 13.88 1.68 8.51
N LEU A 255 12.59 1.38 8.47
CA LEU A 255 12.12 -0.01 8.61
C LEU A 255 12.60 -0.91 7.46
N SER A 256 12.68 -0.36 6.24
CA SER A 256 13.13 -1.11 5.06
C SER A 256 14.62 -1.46 5.05
N ASP A 257 15.51 -0.67 5.66
CA ASP A 257 16.96 -0.89 5.52
C ASP A 257 17.80 -0.74 6.80
N HIS A 258 17.29 -0.03 7.81
CA HIS A 258 18.15 0.33 8.93
C HIS A 258 18.60 -0.93 9.69
N PRO A 259 19.91 -1.13 9.94
CA PRO A 259 20.46 -2.39 10.46
C PRO A 259 19.90 -2.84 11.81
N SER A 260 19.30 -1.91 12.56
CA SER A 260 18.67 -2.24 13.84
C SER A 260 17.38 -3.03 13.70
N PHE A 261 16.69 -3.02 12.56
CA PHE A 261 15.40 -3.71 12.36
C PHE A 261 15.59 -5.07 11.70
N THR A 262 14.69 -6.01 11.93
CA THR A 262 14.73 -7.37 11.40
C THR A 262 14.24 -7.44 9.95
N LEU A 263 14.38 -8.62 9.33
CA LEU A 263 13.88 -8.88 7.97
C LEU A 263 12.36 -8.87 7.91
N VAL A 264 11.69 -9.41 8.94
CA VAL A 264 10.23 -9.40 9.00
C VAL A 264 9.69 -7.99 9.20
N GLU A 265 10.40 -7.13 9.95
CA GLU A 265 10.06 -5.70 10.05
C GLU A 265 10.21 -4.99 8.69
N SER A 266 11.25 -5.33 7.92
CA SER A 266 11.44 -4.81 6.55
C SER A 266 10.40 -5.30 5.55
N LEU A 267 9.97 -6.56 5.63
CA LEU A 267 8.92 -7.08 4.74
C LEU A 267 7.56 -6.51 5.12
N ALA A 268 7.28 -6.39 6.42
CA ALA A 268 6.09 -5.72 6.91
C ALA A 268 6.04 -4.25 6.45
N SER A 269 7.21 -3.61 6.24
CA SER A 269 7.25 -2.22 5.84
C SER A 269 6.81 -1.98 4.39
N VAL A 270 7.09 -2.92 3.49
CA VAL A 270 6.77 -2.84 2.05
C VAL A 270 5.57 -3.69 1.66
N GLY A 271 5.08 -4.58 2.52
CA GLY A 271 3.83 -5.31 2.32
C GLY A 271 2.69 -4.69 3.12
N LEU A 272 2.51 -5.18 4.35
CA LEU A 272 1.43 -4.82 5.27
C LEU A 272 1.26 -3.31 5.49
N GLY A 273 2.36 -2.60 5.69
CA GLY A 273 2.35 -1.18 6.02
C GLY A 273 2.19 -0.23 4.83
N MET A 274 2.54 -0.71 3.63
CA MET A 274 2.62 0.09 2.41
C MET A 274 1.49 -0.19 1.44
N GLU A 275 1.26 -1.47 1.10
CA GLU A 275 0.42 -1.91 -0.02
C GLU A 275 -1.00 -2.29 0.41
N TRP A 276 -1.16 -2.89 1.59
CA TRP A 276 -2.38 -3.62 1.91
C TRP A 276 -3.64 -2.73 1.96
N GLY A 277 -3.54 -1.57 2.61
CA GLY A 277 -4.65 -0.61 2.67
C GLY A 277 -4.75 0.30 1.44
N VAL A 278 -3.84 0.18 0.45
CA VAL A 278 -3.82 1.10 -0.71
C VAL A 278 -5.13 1.08 -1.49
N PRO A 279 -5.69 -0.08 -1.88
CA PRO A 279 -6.96 -0.10 -2.62
C PRO A 279 -8.06 0.69 -1.91
N GLU A 280 -8.13 0.63 -0.58
CA GLU A 280 -9.22 1.22 0.19
C GLU A 280 -9.20 2.73 0.23
N PHE A 281 -8.07 3.30 0.66
CA PHE A 281 -8.00 4.76 0.72
C PHE A 281 -7.87 5.34 -0.69
N PHE A 282 -7.33 4.61 -1.66
CA PHE A 282 -7.36 5.03 -3.06
C PHE A 282 -8.79 5.01 -3.63
N SER A 283 -9.63 4.06 -3.23
CA SER A 283 -11.06 4.10 -3.59
C SER A 283 -11.76 5.33 -3.03
N LEU A 284 -11.43 5.74 -1.80
CA LEU A 284 -11.94 6.99 -1.23
C LEU A 284 -11.44 8.24 -1.99
N LEU A 285 -10.15 8.29 -2.32
CA LEU A 285 -9.58 9.38 -3.11
C LEU A 285 -10.18 9.45 -4.52
N LEU A 286 -10.20 8.32 -5.23
CA LEU A 286 -10.73 8.18 -6.58
C LEU A 286 -12.21 8.57 -6.62
N GLY A 287 -13.03 7.98 -5.74
CA GLY A 287 -14.44 8.33 -5.63
C GLY A 287 -14.68 9.81 -5.34
N GLY A 288 -13.85 10.41 -4.47
CA GLY A 288 -13.88 11.83 -4.16
C GLY A 288 -13.55 12.73 -5.35
N MET A 289 -12.47 12.45 -6.07
CA MET A 289 -12.07 13.20 -7.27
C MET A 289 -13.12 13.09 -8.39
N ILE A 290 -13.67 11.90 -8.62
CA ILE A 290 -14.74 11.69 -9.62
C ILE A 290 -15.99 12.47 -9.19
N ARG A 291 -16.40 12.38 -7.92
CA ARG A 291 -17.57 13.08 -7.38
C ARG A 291 -17.43 14.59 -7.49
N TRP A 292 -16.26 15.13 -7.17
CA TRP A 292 -15.94 16.55 -7.32
C TRP A 292 -15.99 16.98 -8.79
N GLY A 293 -15.34 16.23 -9.68
CA GLY A 293 -15.31 16.53 -11.11
C GLY A 293 -16.72 16.55 -11.71
N TRP A 294 -17.55 15.58 -11.35
CA TRP A 294 -18.96 15.53 -11.74
C TRP A 294 -19.75 16.75 -11.24
N LYS A 295 -19.72 17.02 -9.92
CA LYS A 295 -20.48 18.14 -9.31
C LYS A 295 -20.09 19.51 -9.86
N ASN A 296 -18.82 19.69 -10.24
CA ASN A 296 -18.28 20.96 -10.70
C ASN A 296 -18.11 21.04 -12.22
N SER A 297 -18.62 20.06 -12.98
CA SER A 297 -18.48 20.00 -14.44
C SER A 297 -17.03 20.06 -14.93
N VAL A 298 -16.11 19.47 -14.17
CA VAL A 298 -14.69 19.29 -14.54
C VAL A 298 -14.53 17.89 -15.13
N PRO A 299 -14.29 17.74 -16.44
CA PRO A 299 -14.29 16.45 -17.13
C PRO A 299 -12.96 15.72 -16.92
N LEU A 300 -12.70 15.26 -15.70
CA LEU A 300 -11.59 14.35 -15.44
C LEU A 300 -11.71 13.08 -16.28
N THR A 301 -10.58 12.48 -16.64
CA THR A 301 -10.52 11.27 -17.47
C THR A 301 -9.91 10.07 -16.75
N GLN A 302 -10.12 8.87 -17.27
CA GLN A 302 -9.43 7.65 -16.79
C GLN A 302 -7.92 7.81 -16.86
N GLN A 303 -7.39 8.39 -17.94
CA GLN A 303 -5.94 8.60 -18.10
C GLN A 303 -5.37 9.51 -17.00
N GLN A 304 -6.11 10.54 -16.60
CA GLN A 304 -5.69 11.48 -15.55
C GLN A 304 -5.75 10.84 -14.15
N LEU A 305 -6.64 9.88 -13.93
CA LEU A 305 -6.80 9.17 -12.66
C LEU A 305 -6.16 7.76 -12.67
N ILE A 306 -5.36 7.44 -13.69
CA ILE A 306 -4.92 6.06 -13.98
C ILE A 306 -4.13 5.43 -12.84
N VAL A 307 -3.32 6.21 -12.14
CA VAL A 307 -2.58 5.70 -10.97
C VAL A 307 -3.53 5.17 -9.90
N PHE A 308 -4.65 5.85 -9.66
CA PHE A 308 -5.61 5.43 -8.64
C PHE A 308 -6.41 4.21 -9.10
N ILE A 309 -6.83 4.21 -10.38
CA ILE A 309 -7.56 3.10 -10.98
C ILE A 309 -6.72 1.82 -10.94
N ALA A 310 -5.44 1.90 -11.30
CA ALA A 310 -4.53 0.76 -11.32
C ALA A 310 -4.36 0.13 -9.93
N HIS A 311 -4.05 0.93 -8.90
CA HIS A 311 -3.83 0.41 -7.55
C HIS A 311 -5.10 -0.20 -6.94
N VAL A 312 -6.28 0.36 -7.25
CA VAL A 312 -7.56 -0.22 -6.80
C VAL A 312 -7.83 -1.59 -7.45
N GLN A 313 -7.39 -1.79 -8.70
CA GLN A 313 -7.71 -3.02 -9.45
C GLN A 313 -6.67 -4.12 -9.30
N TYR A 314 -5.39 -3.78 -9.11
CA TYR A 314 -4.30 -4.74 -9.32
C TYR A 314 -3.50 -5.09 -8.04
N ASP A 315 -3.53 -4.28 -6.99
CA ASP A 315 -2.58 -4.42 -5.86
C ASP A 315 -2.86 -5.58 -4.89
N VAL A 316 -4.02 -6.24 -5.00
CA VAL A 316 -4.38 -7.35 -4.08
C VAL A 316 -3.33 -8.47 -4.15
N LEU A 317 -2.79 -8.77 -5.33
CA LEU A 317 -1.79 -9.82 -5.50
C LEU A 317 -0.44 -9.47 -4.83
N HIS A 318 -0.05 -8.19 -4.82
CA HIS A 318 1.19 -7.74 -4.16
C HIS A 318 1.13 -7.98 -2.66
N ALA A 319 0.04 -7.55 -2.02
CA ALA A 319 -0.18 -7.75 -0.59
C ALA A 319 -0.15 -9.25 -0.22
N ILE A 320 -0.81 -10.10 -1.01
CA ILE A 320 -0.81 -11.55 -0.80
C ILE A 320 0.59 -12.15 -0.94
N SER A 321 1.30 -11.79 -2.00
CA SER A 321 2.63 -12.33 -2.30
C SER A 321 3.65 -11.94 -1.24
N VAL A 322 3.67 -10.68 -0.82
CA VAL A 322 4.59 -10.19 0.23
C VAL A 322 4.28 -10.85 1.57
N MET A 323 3.01 -11.04 1.90
CA MET A 323 2.64 -11.70 3.15
C MET A 323 2.98 -13.20 3.13
N LEU A 324 2.81 -13.88 2.00
CA LEU A 324 3.28 -15.26 1.85
C LEU A 324 4.79 -15.36 2.08
N ILE A 325 5.61 -14.52 1.43
CA ILE A 325 7.07 -14.57 1.64
C ILE A 325 7.46 -14.11 3.04
N THR A 326 6.70 -13.20 3.68
CA THR A 326 6.90 -12.85 5.11
C THR A 326 6.76 -14.07 6.00
N SER A 327 5.85 -15.00 5.68
CA SER A 327 5.70 -16.25 6.44
C SER A 327 6.95 -17.14 6.39
N PHE A 328 7.82 -16.98 5.37
CA PHE A 328 9.08 -17.73 5.27
C PHE A 328 10.15 -17.23 6.22
N PHE A 329 9.96 -16.08 6.86
CA PHE A 329 10.92 -15.50 7.82
C PHE A 329 10.35 -15.46 9.24
N ASN A 330 9.14 -15.98 9.44
CA ASN A 330 8.44 -16.02 10.73
C ASN A 330 8.86 -17.26 11.57
N HIS A 331 10.16 -17.49 11.73
CA HIS A 331 10.70 -18.63 12.50
C HIS A 331 11.15 -18.28 13.93
N GLU A 332 11.15 -16.98 14.26
CA GLU A 332 11.39 -16.46 15.60
C GLU A 332 10.07 -16.40 16.40
N ASN A 333 10.14 -16.67 17.71
CA ASN A 333 8.95 -16.78 18.57
C ASN A 333 8.13 -15.47 18.68
N ASP A 334 8.72 -14.32 18.33
CA ASP A 334 8.12 -12.99 18.44
C ASP A 334 7.89 -12.31 17.08
N ALA A 335 8.13 -12.99 15.95
CA ALA A 335 8.05 -12.38 14.63
C ALA A 335 6.64 -11.80 14.30
N LEU A 336 5.55 -12.43 14.75
CA LEU A 336 4.20 -11.82 14.64
C LEU A 336 4.09 -10.48 15.38
N VAL A 337 4.71 -10.37 16.56
CA VAL A 337 4.71 -9.13 17.34
C VAL A 337 5.55 -8.07 16.62
N GLN A 338 6.74 -8.45 16.12
CA GLN A 338 7.61 -7.56 15.35
C GLN A 338 6.91 -7.03 14.09
N ILE A 339 6.23 -7.91 13.33
CA ILE A 339 5.44 -7.53 12.16
C ILE A 339 4.38 -6.49 12.53
N LYS A 340 3.58 -6.75 13.58
CA LYS A 340 2.56 -5.80 14.05
C LYS A 340 3.16 -4.46 14.48
N GLN A 341 4.30 -4.47 15.17
CA GLN A 341 4.97 -3.24 15.62
C GLN A 341 5.54 -2.43 14.46
N ALA A 342 6.14 -3.06 13.46
CA ALA A 342 6.56 -2.39 12.22
C ALA A 342 5.37 -1.80 11.45
N THR A 343 4.27 -2.55 11.34
CA THR A 343 3.02 -2.05 10.76
C THR A 343 2.47 -0.84 11.54
N ASN A 344 2.38 -0.92 12.87
CA ASN A 344 1.91 0.19 13.72
C ASN A 344 2.76 1.45 13.53
N THR A 345 4.07 1.26 13.40
CA THR A 345 5.03 2.35 13.18
C THR A 345 4.72 3.10 11.88
N LEU A 346 4.49 2.36 10.78
CA LEU A 346 4.11 2.96 9.51
C LEU A 346 2.74 3.60 9.53
N MET A 347 1.74 2.92 10.11
CA MET A 347 0.38 3.43 10.16
C MET A 347 0.29 4.70 11.01
N SER A 348 1.09 4.80 12.08
CA SER A 348 1.22 6.00 12.90
C SER A 348 1.85 7.16 12.15
N SER A 349 2.94 6.89 11.42
CA SER A 349 3.60 7.89 10.58
C SER A 349 2.69 8.38 9.45
N ARG A 350 1.97 7.47 8.80
CA ARG A 350 0.98 7.77 7.76
C ARG A 350 -0.19 8.59 8.29
N TYR A 351 -0.69 8.29 9.48
CA TYR A 351 -1.75 9.08 10.10
C TYR A 351 -1.32 10.53 10.23
N ASN A 352 -0.14 10.79 10.83
CA ASN A 352 0.35 12.15 11.04
C ASN A 352 0.76 12.84 9.73
N MET A 353 1.26 12.09 8.74
CA MET A 353 1.41 12.63 7.37
C MET A 353 0.08 13.17 6.86
N MET A 354 -1.01 12.41 6.99
CA MET A 354 -2.32 12.84 6.54
C MET A 354 -2.89 13.98 7.40
N SER A 355 -2.53 14.08 8.68
CA SER A 355 -2.89 15.21 9.54
C SER A 355 -2.20 16.50 9.09
N ASP A 356 -0.91 16.43 8.75
CA ASP A 356 -0.16 17.56 8.16
C ASP A 356 -0.71 17.97 6.79
N VAL A 357 -1.00 16.98 5.94
CA VAL A 357 -1.63 17.23 4.63
C VAL A 357 -3.01 17.86 4.82
N TYR A 358 -3.81 17.41 5.79
CA TYR A 358 -5.11 18.01 6.10
C TYR A 358 -4.96 19.47 6.48
N ARG A 359 -4.09 19.78 7.45
CA ARG A 359 -3.82 21.16 7.88
C ARG A 359 -3.37 22.04 6.72
N HIS A 360 -2.50 21.52 5.86
CA HIS A 360 -2.01 22.26 4.70
C HIS A 360 -3.08 22.48 3.62
N VAL A 361 -3.90 21.46 3.35
CA VAL A 361 -4.91 21.50 2.28
C VAL A 361 -6.11 22.33 2.70
N PHE A 362 -6.65 22.10 3.88
CA PHE A 362 -7.89 22.72 4.34
C PHE A 362 -7.67 23.97 5.19
N GLU A 363 -6.45 24.24 5.64
CA GLU A 363 -6.12 25.37 6.53
C GLU A 363 -6.91 25.30 7.86
N GLU A 364 -7.19 24.07 8.29
CA GLU A 364 -7.99 23.73 9.48
C GLU A 364 -7.20 22.77 10.38
N ASP A 365 -7.45 22.82 11.69
CA ASP A 365 -6.83 21.89 12.64
C ASP A 365 -7.29 20.44 12.40
N CYS A 366 -6.36 19.50 12.54
CA CYS A 366 -6.63 18.06 12.54
C CYS A 366 -5.90 17.43 13.72
N PRO A 367 -6.56 16.56 14.52
CA PRO A 367 -5.87 15.82 15.57
C PRO A 367 -4.76 14.94 14.98
N ASP A 368 -3.61 14.91 15.65
CA ASP A 368 -2.56 13.91 15.41
C ASP A 368 -2.93 12.59 16.09
N ILE A 369 -2.21 11.50 15.76
CA ILE A 369 -2.54 10.15 16.23
C ILE A 369 -2.50 9.99 17.77
N ASN A 370 -1.73 10.82 18.47
CA ASN A 370 -1.68 10.81 19.93
C ASN A 370 -2.93 11.42 20.60
N ALA A 371 -3.74 12.16 19.84
CA ALA A 371 -4.92 12.87 20.32
C ALA A 371 -6.24 12.14 20.03
N ILE A 372 -6.22 11.05 19.26
CA ILE A 372 -7.45 10.34 18.85
C ILE A 372 -7.86 9.21 19.80
N GLY A 373 -7.16 9.04 20.92
CA GLY A 373 -7.38 7.90 21.82
C GLY A 373 -7.04 6.56 21.15
N LEU A 374 -5.87 6.50 20.49
CA LEU A 374 -5.38 5.30 19.81
C LEU A 374 -5.43 4.08 20.75
N ALA A 375 -5.98 2.97 20.27
CA ALA A 375 -6.12 1.75 21.07
C ALA A 375 -4.74 1.15 21.45
N PRO A 376 -4.59 0.56 22.66
CA PRO A 376 -3.29 0.09 23.16
C PRO A 376 -2.55 -0.92 22.25
N GLU A 377 -3.28 -1.74 21.50
CA GLU A 377 -2.71 -2.70 20.54
C GLU A 377 -1.94 -2.03 19.38
N TYR A 378 -2.21 -0.75 19.11
CA TYR A 378 -1.54 0.05 18.10
C TYR A 378 -0.39 0.89 18.66
N HIS A 379 -0.18 0.88 19.98
CA HIS A 379 0.94 1.57 20.60
C HIS A 379 2.26 0.86 20.27
N LEU A 380 3.31 1.66 20.13
CA LEU A 380 4.67 1.17 19.96
C LEU A 380 5.28 0.80 21.31
N LYS A 381 5.81 -0.41 21.41
CA LYS A 381 6.54 -0.91 22.57
C LYS A 381 8.04 -0.67 22.45
N ASP A 382 8.50 -0.56 21.22
CA ASP A 382 9.89 -0.42 20.87
C ASP A 382 10.24 1.01 20.49
N ARG A 383 11.30 1.56 21.10
CA ARG A 383 11.79 2.92 20.88
C ARG A 383 12.91 3.03 19.85
N ARG A 384 13.41 1.93 19.26
CA ARG A 384 14.45 1.96 18.20
C ARG A 384 14.10 2.96 17.09
N ILE A 385 12.83 3.01 16.68
CA ILE A 385 12.39 3.94 15.64
C ILE A 385 12.42 5.41 16.06
N ALA A 386 12.20 5.72 17.34
CA ALA A 386 12.23 7.10 17.83
C ALA A 386 13.63 7.71 17.63
N ASP A 387 14.65 7.00 18.10
CA ASP A 387 16.05 7.44 18.03
C ASP A 387 16.51 7.49 16.57
N ALA A 388 16.18 6.46 15.78
CA ALA A 388 16.54 6.38 14.37
C ALA A 388 15.90 7.52 13.56
N LEU A 389 14.63 7.87 13.82
CA LEU A 389 13.95 8.98 13.14
C LEU A 389 14.58 10.33 13.48
N ILE A 390 14.86 10.60 14.75
CA ILE A 390 15.52 11.85 15.19
C ILE A 390 16.90 11.97 14.55
N GLN A 391 17.65 10.87 14.47
CA GLN A 391 18.94 10.87 13.79
C GLN A 391 18.79 11.13 12.29
N ALA A 392 17.89 10.41 11.62
CA ALA A 392 17.65 10.56 10.18
C ALA A 392 17.23 11.98 9.80
N ARG A 393 16.42 12.66 10.62
CA ARG A 393 16.04 14.07 10.40
C ARG A 393 17.25 14.99 10.29
N ARG A 394 18.31 14.77 11.06
CA ARG A 394 19.50 15.64 11.08
C ARG A 394 20.26 15.63 9.75
N GLU A 395 20.12 14.54 9.00
CA GLU A 395 20.79 14.29 7.71
C GLU A 395 19.98 14.81 6.52
N VAL A 396 18.71 15.18 6.72
CA VAL A 396 17.86 15.71 5.65
C VAL A 396 18.34 17.10 5.19
N ALA A 397 18.41 17.28 3.88
CA ALA A 397 18.69 18.57 3.26
C ALA A 397 17.58 19.58 3.59
N SER A 398 17.96 20.73 4.14
CA SER A 398 17.03 21.71 4.73
C SER A 398 16.06 22.34 3.74
N ASP A 399 16.39 22.36 2.45
CA ASP A 399 15.55 22.90 1.36
C ASP A 399 14.50 21.88 0.87
N ARG A 400 14.62 20.60 1.26
CA ARG A 400 13.70 19.54 0.84
C ARG A 400 12.48 19.39 1.74
N VAL A 401 12.46 20.06 2.90
CA VAL A 401 11.36 20.05 3.86
C VAL A 401 10.99 21.48 4.25
N ILE A 402 9.70 21.78 4.28
CA ILE A 402 9.19 23.08 4.73
C ILE A 402 9.62 23.31 6.18
N GLY A 403 10.31 24.43 6.44
CA GLY A 403 10.88 24.74 7.75
C GLY A 403 12.12 23.90 8.10
N GLY A 404 12.88 23.43 7.11
CA GLY A 404 13.90 22.38 7.25
C GLY A 404 14.84 22.48 8.44
N GLU A 405 15.37 23.65 8.79
CA GLU A 405 16.24 23.79 9.99
C GLU A 405 15.51 23.49 11.30
N ALA A 406 14.24 23.88 11.42
CA ALA A 406 13.41 23.53 12.57
C ALA A 406 13.09 22.03 12.55
N TYR A 407 12.75 21.47 11.38
CA TYR A 407 12.49 20.04 11.21
C TYR A 407 13.68 19.17 11.62
N ARG A 408 14.90 19.50 11.16
CA ARG A 408 16.15 18.79 11.50
C ARG A 408 16.45 18.74 13.00
N ARG A 409 15.99 19.75 13.74
CA ARG A 409 16.14 19.86 15.20
C ARG A 409 14.93 19.33 15.98
N SER A 410 13.86 18.93 15.30
CA SER A 410 12.64 18.51 15.97
C SER A 410 12.83 17.16 16.68
N GLU A 411 12.42 17.12 17.94
CA GLU A 411 12.33 15.91 18.76
C GLU A 411 10.89 15.38 18.86
N SER A 412 9.91 16.03 18.22
CA SER A 412 8.52 15.54 18.20
C SER A 412 8.43 14.23 17.44
N LEU A 413 7.66 13.26 17.92
CA LEU A 413 7.56 11.94 17.29
C LEU A 413 6.13 11.67 16.81
N PRO A 414 5.95 11.09 15.62
CA PRO A 414 4.64 10.74 15.08
C PRO A 414 4.11 9.40 15.65
N PHE A 415 4.43 9.09 16.91
CA PHE A 415 4.22 7.77 17.51
C PHE A 415 3.58 7.87 18.90
N VAL A 416 2.76 6.88 19.24
CA VAL A 416 2.25 6.67 20.61
C VAL A 416 2.97 5.47 21.20
N PHE A 417 3.61 5.64 22.36
CA PHE A 417 4.32 4.56 23.04
C PHE A 417 3.58 4.12 24.30
N SER A 418 3.63 2.82 24.61
CA SER A 418 3.06 2.21 25.82
C SER A 418 4.12 1.70 26.78
#